data_AF-A0A8H2W4C6-F1
#
_entry.id   AF-A0A8H2W4C6-F1
#
_cell.length_a   1.000
_cell.length_b   1.000
_cell.length_c   1.000
_cell.angle_alpha   90.00
_cell.angle_beta   90.00
_cell.angle_gamma   90.00
#
_symmetry.space_group_name_H-M   'P 1'
#
loop_
_entity.id
_entity.type
_entity.pdbx_description
1 polymer ?
#
loop_
_entity_poly.entity_id
_entity_poly.type
_entity_poly.pdbx_seq_one_letter_code
_entity_poly.pdbx_strand_id
1 'polypeptide(L)'
;MRSTVIALCFASAAANPLGLISPTADTLVPLPSPVIPSYAVLNRYCEDAGSDAYVGVQYANGVITSYNFGECYPYTVNGSAALAAVFCKSVTCKNCAGDNCTDPNLTLTVPRSSVLVNPWGLLTTVLGKGAICQKPSLSLPVRSSDGPGLSLGDN
;
A
#
# COMPACT_ATOMS: atom_id res chain seq x y z
N MET A 1 7.54 77.34 -10.42
CA MET A 1 8.80 77.31 -11.20
C MET A 1 9.30 75.87 -11.24
N ARG A 2 9.52 75.34 -12.45
CA ARG A 2 10.13 74.03 -12.69
C ARG A 2 11.62 74.09 -12.31
N SER A 3 12.14 73.06 -11.65
CA SER A 3 13.57 72.73 -11.72
C SER A 3 13.77 71.26 -11.39
N THR A 4 14.02 70.50 -12.44
CA THR A 4 14.59 69.16 -12.46
C THR A 4 16.11 69.32 -12.42
N VAL A 5 16.86 68.69 -11.50
CA VAL A 5 18.29 68.38 -11.71
C VAL A 5 18.68 67.17 -10.83
N ILE A 6 18.82 65.98 -11.45
CA ILE A 6 20.07 65.21 -11.74
C ILE A 6 20.58 64.37 -10.55
N ALA A 7 20.47 63.05 -10.75
CA ALA A 7 21.13 62.02 -9.98
C ALA A 7 22.65 62.05 -10.18
N LEU A 8 23.40 61.92 -9.09
CA LEU A 8 24.84 61.67 -9.09
C LEU A 8 25.10 60.40 -8.28
N CYS A 9 25.35 59.31 -9.00
CA CYS A 9 25.86 58.07 -8.42
C CYS A 9 27.34 58.26 -8.09
N PHE A 10 27.68 58.29 -6.81
CA PHE A 10 29.05 58.12 -6.35
C PHE A 10 29.30 56.63 -6.10
N ALA A 11 30.08 56.00 -6.98
CA ALA A 11 30.62 54.68 -6.77
C ALA A 11 31.90 54.79 -5.92
N SER A 12 31.99 54.05 -4.81
CA SER A 12 33.26 53.82 -4.10
C SER A 12 33.19 52.61 -3.17
N ALA A 13 34.12 51.67 -3.41
CA ALA A 13 34.53 50.51 -2.60
C ALA A 13 33.49 49.39 -2.41
N ALA A 14 33.82 48.09 -2.41
CA ALA A 14 35.07 47.44 -2.05
C ALA A 14 35.28 46.16 -2.89
N ALA A 15 36.52 45.68 -2.93
CA ALA A 15 36.89 44.42 -3.54
C ALA A 15 36.07 43.25 -2.97
N ASN A 16 35.29 42.59 -3.82
CA ASN A 16 34.73 41.28 -3.49
C ASN A 16 35.77 40.22 -3.85
N PRO A 17 36.26 39.42 -2.89
CA PRO A 17 37.03 38.25 -3.25
C PRO A 17 36.12 37.33 -4.07
N LEU A 18 36.66 36.78 -5.15
CA LEU A 18 36.07 35.63 -5.83
C LEU A 18 36.00 34.50 -4.81
N GLY A 19 34.89 34.44 -4.09
CA GLY A 19 34.55 33.28 -3.28
C GLY A 19 34.41 32.11 -4.23
N LEU A 20 35.37 31.18 -4.17
CA LEU A 20 35.18 29.84 -4.69
C LEU A 20 33.87 29.31 -4.11
N ILE A 21 32.83 29.25 -4.95
CA ILE A 21 31.69 28.38 -4.72
C ILE A 21 32.24 26.96 -4.81
N SER A 22 32.61 26.39 -3.66
CA SER A 22 32.74 24.95 -3.53
C SER A 22 31.42 24.34 -4.00
N PRO A 23 31.44 23.35 -4.90
CA PRO A 23 30.24 22.58 -5.14
C PRO A 23 29.87 21.94 -3.81
N THR A 24 28.79 22.39 -3.19
CA THR A 24 28.10 21.56 -2.19
C THR A 24 27.74 20.30 -2.96
N ALA A 25 28.50 19.24 -2.71
CA ALA A 25 28.08 17.91 -3.06
C ALA A 25 26.73 17.73 -2.39
N ASP A 26 25.66 17.85 -3.17
CA ASP A 26 24.33 17.36 -2.81
C ASP A 26 24.54 15.89 -2.48
N THR A 27 24.79 15.63 -1.20
CA THR A 27 24.86 14.29 -0.67
C THR A 27 23.43 13.84 -0.73
N LEU A 28 23.08 13.14 -1.82
CA LEU A 28 21.84 12.40 -1.93
C LEU A 28 21.86 11.39 -0.79
N VAL A 29 21.30 11.79 0.36
CA VAL A 29 21.02 10.89 1.46
C VAL A 29 20.14 9.81 0.86
N PRO A 30 20.58 8.54 0.82
CA PRO A 30 19.72 7.48 0.34
C PRO A 30 18.48 7.50 1.23
N LEU A 31 17.31 7.80 0.64
CA LEU A 31 16.07 7.66 1.38
C LEU A 31 15.99 6.21 1.85
N PRO A 32 15.68 5.96 3.14
CA PRO A 32 15.51 4.60 3.62
C PRO A 32 14.50 3.91 2.72
N SER A 33 14.90 2.80 2.11
CA SER A 33 13.99 2.00 1.28
C SER A 33 12.85 1.50 2.17
N PRO A 34 11.60 1.54 1.71
CA PRO A 34 10.48 1.06 2.51
C PRO A 34 10.72 -0.41 2.87
N VAL A 35 10.88 -0.70 4.17
CA VAL A 35 11.08 -2.06 4.64
C VAL A 35 9.73 -2.76 4.61
N ILE A 36 9.56 -3.69 3.67
CA ILE A 36 8.39 -4.56 3.62
C ILE A 36 8.60 -5.67 4.66
N PRO A 37 7.74 -5.77 5.70
CA PRO A 37 7.86 -6.84 6.68
C PRO A 37 7.65 -8.20 6.01
N SER A 38 8.29 -9.23 6.57
CA SER A 38 8.15 -10.59 6.05
C SER A 38 6.71 -11.09 6.16
N TYR A 39 6.36 -12.08 5.33
CA TYR A 39 5.07 -12.78 5.40
C TYR A 39 4.72 -13.19 6.85
N ALA A 40 5.68 -13.76 7.57
CA ALA A 40 5.47 -14.27 8.92
C ALA A 40 5.05 -13.17 9.91
N VAL A 41 5.61 -11.97 9.78
CA VAL A 41 5.27 -10.82 10.63
C VAL A 41 3.83 -10.38 10.38
N LEU A 42 3.45 -10.18 9.12
CA LEU A 42 2.09 -9.73 8.79
C LEU A 42 1.03 -10.82 9.03
N ASN A 43 1.34 -12.09 8.76
CA ASN A 43 0.42 -13.19 9.05
C ASN A 43 0.16 -13.30 10.54
N ARG A 44 1.22 -13.26 11.36
CA ARG A 44 1.09 -13.32 12.81
C ARG A 44 0.33 -12.10 13.35
N TYR A 45 0.64 -10.90 12.88
CA TYR A 45 -0.11 -9.69 13.25
C TYR A 45 -1.61 -9.84 12.95
N CYS A 46 -1.96 -10.37 11.78
CA CYS A 46 -3.34 -10.63 11.37
C CYS A 46 -4.03 -11.67 12.27
N GLU A 47 -3.34 -12.77 12.59
CA GLU A 47 -3.90 -13.83 13.45
C GLU A 47 -4.06 -13.37 14.91
N ASP A 48 -3.12 -12.58 15.43
CA ASP A 48 -3.13 -12.04 16.79
C ASP A 48 -4.18 -10.91 16.96
N ALA A 49 -4.61 -10.25 15.88
CA ALA A 49 -5.60 -9.17 15.91
C ALA A 49 -7.03 -9.64 16.22
N GLY A 50 -7.32 -10.95 16.14
CA GLY A 50 -8.56 -11.55 16.60
C GLY A 50 -9.29 -12.39 15.55
N SER A 51 -10.43 -12.95 15.96
CA SER A 51 -11.17 -13.94 15.14
C SER A 51 -11.78 -13.36 13.85
N ASP A 52 -12.08 -12.06 13.83
CA ASP A 52 -12.70 -11.39 12.69
C ASP A 52 -11.70 -10.63 11.80
N ALA A 53 -10.45 -10.47 12.24
CA ALA A 53 -9.38 -9.91 11.42
C ALA A 53 -9.05 -10.88 10.28
N TYR A 54 -9.02 -10.40 9.03
CA TYR A 54 -8.79 -11.27 7.86
C TYR A 54 -7.53 -10.92 7.07
N VAL A 55 -7.03 -9.69 7.22
CA VAL A 55 -5.85 -9.19 6.53
C VAL A 55 -4.98 -8.35 7.46
N GLY A 56 -3.66 -8.54 7.39
CA GLY A 56 -2.67 -7.64 7.97
C GLY A 56 -1.97 -6.86 6.86
N VAL A 57 -1.84 -5.54 7.02
CA VAL A 57 -1.41 -4.61 5.97
C VAL A 57 -0.31 -3.70 6.50
N GLN A 58 0.78 -3.59 5.75
CA GLN A 58 1.82 -2.59 5.94
C GLN A 58 1.57 -1.40 5.00
N TYR A 59 1.49 -0.19 5.55
CA TYR A 59 1.50 1.05 4.76
C TYR A 59 2.90 1.65 4.64
N ALA A 60 3.09 2.53 3.66
CA ALA A 60 4.37 3.15 3.32
C ALA A 60 4.96 4.07 4.40
N ASN A 61 4.13 4.51 5.35
CA ASN A 61 4.57 5.22 6.54
C ASN A 61 5.11 4.30 7.65
N GLY A 62 5.24 2.99 7.41
CA GLY A 62 5.71 2.05 8.41
C GLY A 62 4.63 1.54 9.38
N VAL A 63 3.38 1.99 9.25
CA VAL A 63 2.27 1.51 10.09
C VAL A 63 1.75 0.15 9.60
N ILE A 64 1.70 -0.82 10.49
CA ILE A 64 1.00 -2.09 10.31
C ILE A 64 -0.40 -1.96 10.90
N THR A 65 -1.42 -2.41 10.18
CA THR A 65 -2.80 -2.50 10.67
C THR A 65 -3.45 -3.81 10.23
N SER A 66 -4.60 -4.11 10.81
CA SER A 66 -5.48 -5.21 10.41
C SER A 66 -6.87 -4.71 10.13
N TYR A 67 -7.62 -5.42 9.28
CA TYR A 67 -9.02 -5.11 9.02
C TYR A 67 -9.90 -6.32 9.32
N ASN A 68 -11.07 -6.06 9.91
CA ASN A 68 -12.08 -7.06 10.22
C ASN A 68 -13.07 -7.24 9.07
N PHE A 69 -13.75 -8.38 9.03
CA PHE A 69 -14.81 -8.61 8.06
C PHE A 69 -15.87 -7.49 8.12
N GLY A 70 -16.25 -6.97 6.95
CA GLY A 70 -17.22 -5.88 6.82
C GLY A 70 -16.66 -4.48 7.01
N GLU A 71 -15.42 -4.33 7.47
CA GLU A 71 -14.75 -3.03 7.51
C GLU A 71 -14.30 -2.59 6.11
N CYS A 72 -14.25 -1.28 5.90
CA CYS A 72 -13.60 -0.72 4.73
C CYS A 72 -12.08 -0.81 4.90
N TYR A 73 -11.44 -1.52 3.99
CA TYR A 73 -10.00 -1.59 3.85
C TYR A 73 -9.56 -0.63 2.72
N PRO A 74 -9.12 0.61 3.06
CA PRO A 74 -8.58 1.53 2.07
C PRO A 74 -7.15 1.14 1.65
N TYR A 75 -6.84 1.28 0.36
CA TYR A 75 -5.49 1.00 -0.16
C TYR A 75 -4.52 2.16 0.10
N THR A 76 -5.02 3.30 0.56
CA THR A 76 -4.21 4.45 0.99
C THR A 76 -4.74 4.99 2.31
N VAL A 77 -3.88 5.24 3.29
CA VAL A 77 -4.24 5.89 4.56
C VAL A 77 -3.33 7.08 4.78
N ASN A 78 -3.90 8.29 4.98
CA ASN A 78 -3.15 9.53 5.19
C ASN A 78 -2.06 9.76 4.11
N GLY A 79 -2.41 9.52 2.84
CA GLY A 79 -1.48 9.62 1.71
C GLY A 79 -0.43 8.51 1.62
N SER A 80 -0.43 7.56 2.56
CA SER A 80 0.51 6.44 2.58
C SER A 80 -0.09 5.20 1.93
N ALA A 81 0.64 4.68 0.97
CA ALA A 81 0.30 3.51 0.18
C ALA A 81 0.31 2.20 0.97
N ALA A 82 -0.63 1.29 0.75
CA ALA A 82 -0.42 -0.10 1.12
C ALA A 82 0.81 -0.63 0.34
N LEU A 83 1.79 -1.17 1.06
CA LEU A 83 3.01 -1.77 0.49
C LEU A 83 2.94 -3.28 0.47
N ALA A 84 2.34 -3.88 1.49
CA ALA A 84 2.12 -5.31 1.54
C ALA A 84 0.86 -5.65 2.33
N ALA A 85 0.17 -6.70 1.92
CA ALA A 85 -0.95 -7.26 2.66
C ALA A 85 -0.86 -8.79 2.67
N VAL A 86 -1.15 -9.39 3.82
CA VAL A 86 -1.23 -10.85 3.98
C VAL A 86 -2.62 -11.20 4.49
N PHE A 87 -3.30 -12.06 3.74
CA PHE A 87 -4.64 -12.54 4.08
C PHE A 87 -4.53 -13.77 4.99
N CYS A 88 -4.70 -13.61 6.29
CA CYS A 88 -4.68 -14.75 7.22
C CYS A 88 -5.99 -15.57 7.20
N LYS A 89 -7.03 -15.10 6.49
CA LYS A 89 -8.28 -15.82 6.23
C LYS A 89 -8.70 -15.66 4.77
N SER A 90 -9.43 -16.66 4.24
CA SER A 90 -10.08 -16.53 2.92
C SER A 90 -11.22 -15.52 3.01
N VAL A 91 -11.42 -14.73 1.95
CA VAL A 91 -12.45 -13.68 1.87
C VAL A 91 -13.07 -13.56 0.49
N THR A 92 -14.28 -13.02 0.44
CA THR A 92 -14.85 -12.43 -0.76
C THR A 92 -14.88 -10.91 -0.60
N CYS A 93 -14.10 -10.21 -1.42
CA CYS A 93 -13.93 -8.77 -1.38
C CYS A 93 -14.70 -8.09 -2.50
N LYS A 94 -15.44 -7.04 -2.13
CA LYS A 94 -16.00 -6.05 -3.06
C LYS A 94 -15.06 -4.85 -3.07
N ASN A 95 -14.35 -4.72 -4.17
CA ASN A 95 -13.48 -3.59 -4.47
C ASN A 95 -14.29 -2.34 -4.78
N CYS A 96 -13.79 -1.18 -4.37
CA CYS A 96 -14.46 0.11 -4.43
C CYS A 96 -13.63 1.11 -5.24
N ALA A 97 -14.28 1.97 -6.03
CA ALA A 97 -13.55 2.98 -6.81
C ALA A 97 -13.00 4.11 -5.92
N GLY A 98 -13.67 4.43 -4.82
CA GLY A 98 -13.24 5.32 -3.76
C GLY A 98 -12.59 4.61 -2.57
N ASP A 99 -11.91 5.39 -1.74
CA ASP A 99 -11.24 4.98 -0.50
C ASP A 99 -12.20 4.80 0.68
N ASN A 100 -13.37 5.45 0.64
CA ASN A 100 -14.42 5.32 1.67
C ASN A 100 -15.35 4.10 1.47
N CYS A 101 -15.06 3.26 0.47
CA CYS A 101 -15.81 2.06 0.14
C CYS A 101 -17.33 2.23 -0.12
N THR A 102 -17.77 3.41 -0.56
CA THR A 102 -19.21 3.70 -0.83
C THR A 102 -19.67 3.27 -2.23
N ASP A 103 -18.75 2.89 -3.11
CA ASP A 103 -18.95 2.66 -4.53
C ASP A 103 -18.34 1.32 -5.00
N PRO A 104 -18.94 0.18 -4.60
CA PRO A 104 -18.45 -1.14 -4.99
C PRO A 104 -18.54 -1.35 -6.50
N ASN A 105 -17.47 -1.88 -7.10
CA ASN A 105 -17.32 -2.05 -8.54
C ASN A 105 -17.05 -3.51 -8.95
N LEU A 106 -16.12 -4.21 -8.26
CA LEU A 106 -15.63 -5.52 -8.67
C LEU A 106 -15.59 -6.50 -7.49
N THR A 107 -16.09 -7.72 -7.68
CA THR A 107 -16.05 -8.77 -6.64
C THR A 107 -15.01 -9.83 -6.96
N LEU A 108 -14.23 -10.24 -5.95
CA LEU A 108 -13.10 -11.15 -6.05
C LEU A 108 -13.05 -12.03 -4.80
N THR A 109 -12.71 -13.31 -4.95
CA THR A 109 -12.40 -14.20 -3.82
C THR A 109 -10.90 -14.31 -3.65
N VAL A 110 -10.39 -14.00 -2.45
CA VAL A 110 -8.97 -14.10 -2.10
C VAL A 110 -8.78 -15.27 -1.14
N PRO A 111 -7.97 -16.29 -1.46
CA PRO A 111 -7.71 -17.40 -0.55
C PRO A 111 -6.78 -16.97 0.61
N ARG A 112 -6.89 -17.68 1.74
CA ARG A 112 -5.92 -17.58 2.85
C ARG A 112 -4.48 -17.75 2.35
N SER A 113 -3.55 -17.10 3.02
CA SER A 113 -2.12 -17.07 2.74
C SER A 113 -1.75 -16.37 1.43
N SER A 114 -2.70 -15.67 0.80
CA SER A 114 -2.39 -14.77 -0.32
C SER A 114 -1.60 -13.57 0.17
N VAL A 115 -0.64 -13.15 -0.65
CA VAL A 115 0.19 -11.97 -0.39
C VAL A 115 0.00 -10.99 -1.54
N LEU A 116 -0.30 -9.75 -1.21
CA LEU A 116 -0.26 -8.63 -2.15
C LEU A 116 0.98 -7.83 -1.81
N VAL A 117 1.90 -7.69 -2.77
CA VAL A 117 3.12 -6.90 -2.62
C VAL A 117 3.06 -5.74 -3.60
N ASN A 118 3.40 -4.55 -3.11
CA ASN A 118 3.37 -3.28 -3.82
C ASN A 118 2.12 -3.14 -4.70
N PRO A 119 0.93 -3.03 -4.09
CA PRO A 119 -0.31 -2.97 -4.86
C PRO A 119 -0.43 -1.72 -5.76
N TRP A 120 0.53 -0.79 -5.70
CA TRP A 120 0.53 0.44 -6.48
C TRP A 120 0.59 0.20 -7.98
N GLY A 121 -0.26 0.91 -8.74
CA GLY A 121 -0.28 0.87 -10.20
C GLY A 121 -1.40 -0.01 -10.75
N LEU A 122 -1.25 -1.34 -10.67
CA LEU A 122 -2.23 -2.26 -11.28
C LEU A 122 -3.52 -2.38 -10.45
N LEU A 123 -3.42 -2.52 -9.13
CA LEU A 123 -4.60 -2.70 -8.27
C LEU A 123 -5.35 -1.39 -8.10
N THR A 124 -4.68 -0.23 -8.07
CA THR A 124 -5.38 1.07 -8.00
C THR A 124 -6.18 1.40 -9.26
N THR A 125 -5.75 0.90 -10.42
CA THR A 125 -6.41 1.15 -11.71
C THR A 125 -7.52 0.13 -11.99
N VAL A 126 -7.34 -1.12 -11.55
CA VAL A 126 -8.27 -2.23 -11.86
C VAL A 126 -9.19 -2.57 -10.67
N LEU A 127 -8.68 -2.56 -9.44
CA LEU A 127 -9.46 -2.81 -8.22
C LEU A 127 -9.94 -1.52 -7.54
N GLY A 128 -9.52 -0.33 -7.99
CA GLY A 128 -9.91 0.92 -7.35
C GLY A 128 -9.12 1.21 -6.07
N LYS A 129 -9.73 1.89 -5.09
CA LYS A 129 -9.02 2.54 -3.96
C LYS A 129 -9.26 1.90 -2.60
N GLY A 130 -10.14 0.91 -2.50
CA GLY A 130 -10.37 0.15 -1.28
C GLY A 130 -11.21 -1.09 -1.53
N ALA A 131 -11.50 -1.83 -0.47
CA ALA A 131 -12.40 -2.97 -0.52
C ALA A 131 -13.15 -3.20 0.80
N ILE A 132 -14.34 -3.79 0.71
CA ILE A 132 -15.04 -4.40 1.85
C ILE A 132 -15.03 -5.91 1.64
N CYS A 133 -14.47 -6.64 2.61
CA CYS A 133 -14.35 -8.09 2.51
C CYS A 133 -15.23 -8.80 3.53
N GLN A 134 -15.84 -9.89 3.08
CA GLN A 134 -16.73 -10.73 3.88
C GLN A 134 -16.19 -12.16 3.97
N LYS A 135 -16.67 -12.91 4.96
CA LYS A 135 -16.45 -14.36 5.03
C LYS A 135 -16.96 -14.97 3.71
N PRO A 136 -16.20 -15.88 3.07
CA PRO A 136 -16.62 -16.50 1.83
C PRO A 136 -17.98 -17.17 2.03
N SER A 137 -18.93 -16.87 1.16
CA SER A 137 -20.17 -17.63 1.11
C SER A 137 -19.80 -19.07 0.75
N LEU A 138 -20.05 -20.03 1.64
CA LEU A 138 -19.96 -21.45 1.33
C LEU A 138 -21.08 -21.82 0.34
N SER A 139 -20.92 -21.42 -0.91
CA SER A 139 -21.62 -21.99 -2.05
C SER A 139 -20.59 -22.75 -2.87
N LEU A 140 -20.05 -23.82 -2.28
CA LEU A 140 -19.35 -24.84 -3.06
C LEU A 140 -20.36 -25.94 -3.39
N PRO A 141 -20.61 -26.29 -4.67
CA PRO A 141 -20.70 -27.70 -4.98
C PRO A 141 -19.34 -28.29 -4.62
N VAL A 142 -19.31 -29.11 -3.58
CA VAL A 142 -18.20 -30.02 -3.33
C VAL A 142 -18.02 -30.86 -4.59
N ARG A 143 -17.09 -30.49 -5.47
CA ARG A 143 -16.50 -31.48 -6.36
C ARG A 143 -15.54 -32.27 -5.49
N SER A 144 -16.11 -33.27 -4.81
CA SER A 144 -15.35 -34.43 -4.39
C SER A 144 -14.61 -34.90 -5.64
N SER A 145 -13.33 -34.60 -5.71
CA SER A 145 -12.43 -35.38 -6.54
C SER A 145 -12.12 -36.60 -5.69
N ASP A 146 -13.12 -37.48 -5.56
CA ASP A 146 -12.86 -38.88 -5.25
C ASP A 146 -11.88 -39.33 -6.33
N GLY A 147 -10.60 -39.41 -5.94
CA GLY A 147 -9.63 -40.12 -6.75
C GLY A 147 -10.12 -41.56 -6.91
N PRO A 148 -9.98 -42.18 -8.08
CA PRO A 148 -10.21 -43.61 -8.16
C PRO A 148 -9.18 -44.29 -7.26
N GLY A 149 -9.65 -44.89 -6.17
CA GLY A 149 -8.87 -45.79 -5.35
C GLY A 149 -8.32 -46.91 -6.22
N LEU A 150 -6.99 -46.94 -6.36
CA LEU A 150 -6.28 -48.11 -6.82
C LEU A 150 -6.55 -49.24 -5.81
N SER A 151 -7.47 -50.13 -6.17
CA SER A 151 -7.59 -51.43 -5.51
C SER A 151 -6.45 -52.30 -6.03
N LEU A 152 -5.47 -52.57 -5.17
CA LEU A 152 -4.58 -53.72 -5.31
C LEU A 152 -5.47 -54.98 -5.27
N GLY A 153 -5.53 -55.70 -6.39
CA GLY A 153 -6.10 -57.03 -6.45
C GLY A 153 -4.99 -58.05 -6.38
N ASP A 154 -4.92 -58.78 -5.27
CA ASP A 154 -4.16 -60.01 -5.13
C ASP A 154 -4.85 -61.16 -5.90
N ASN A 155 -4.16 -61.69 -6.92
CA ASN A 155 -4.12 -63.12 -7.30
C ASN A 155 -3.01 -63.36 -8.33
#